data_AF-A0A8T5QWT8-F1
#
_entry.id   AF-A0A8T5QWT8-F1
#
_cell.length_a   1.000
_cell.length_b   1.000
_cell.length_c   1.000
_cell.angle_alpha   90.00
_cell.angle_beta   90.00
_cell.angle_gamma   90.00
#
_symmetry.space_group_name_H-M   'P 1'
#
loop_
_entity.id
_entity.type
_entity.pdbx_description
1 polymer ?
#
loop_
_entity_poly.entity_id
_entity_poly.type
_entity_poly.pdbx_seq_one_letter_code
_entity_poly.pdbx_strand_id
1 'polypeptide(L)'
;MSLIEGKRVFLGTHWDADGITSAAIIYHLINDRAKSIRTLSKGDVFLIEKKDVPEDCDIVICTDIHASKDIDKPLIYIDHHPIENGDYKQDYELMIHDKECQSCTMVIWNNLIKGTDDPYFIFLTLLGFFGDGGSNNEIPPELELKAIGAFPELMIRKQSYYGDGEYLVLEKYVSSLNVGKRVHWSGQVPLELFKAIDTWEPFVYNKHPLAQELQSLRYELRDLYKMPVNIKNLPHLDYIQIDCDKNIQGVLCAKHMKDKPIIVMNRYNDTIMGSMRVPDSIDFDAGLYLEAFNEKVPGFVGGGHERAGGFTLPVEHFELFLGFLKEHHKVVKNI
;
A
#
# COMPACT_ATOMS: atom_id res chain seq x y z
N MET A 1 18.52 21.00 -5.39
CA MET A 1 19.10 20.15 -6.47
C MET A 1 20.54 19.71 -6.21
N SER A 2 21.32 20.34 -5.30
CA SER A 2 22.67 19.87 -4.92
C SER A 2 22.70 18.64 -3.98
N LEU A 3 21.56 18.25 -3.39
CA LEU A 3 21.52 17.25 -2.32
C LEU A 3 21.91 15.83 -2.78
N ILE A 4 21.74 15.49 -4.06
CA ILE A 4 21.92 14.13 -4.60
C ILE A 4 23.06 14.01 -5.63
N GLU A 5 23.60 15.13 -6.08
CA GLU A 5 24.59 15.18 -7.16
C GLU A 5 25.85 14.39 -6.77
N GLY A 6 26.22 13.39 -7.59
CA GLY A 6 27.40 12.55 -7.36
C GLY A 6 27.35 11.64 -6.13
N LYS A 7 26.22 11.56 -5.42
CA LYS A 7 26.06 10.74 -4.22
C LYS A 7 25.59 9.32 -4.54
N ARG A 8 25.97 8.35 -3.69
CA ARG A 8 25.39 7.00 -3.65
C ARG A 8 24.13 7.05 -2.81
N VAL A 9 22.98 6.89 -3.45
CA VAL A 9 21.66 7.03 -2.83
C VAL A 9 21.12 5.66 -2.46
N PHE A 10 20.58 5.54 -1.25
CA PHE A 10 19.68 4.45 -0.89
C PHE A 10 18.23 4.98 -0.88
N LEU A 11 17.35 4.37 -1.67
CA LEU A 11 15.94 4.75 -1.81
C LEU A 11 15.05 3.63 -1.24
N GLY A 12 14.55 3.85 -0.03
CA GLY A 12 13.61 2.98 0.66
C GLY A 12 12.17 3.41 0.42
N THR A 13 11.26 2.46 0.23
CA THR A 13 9.84 2.77 0.03
C THR A 13 8.90 1.68 0.52
N HIS A 14 7.62 2.01 0.68
CA HIS A 14 6.59 1.03 0.89
C HIS A 14 6.26 0.24 -0.39
N TRP A 15 5.75 -0.97 -0.22
CA TRP A 15 5.57 -1.97 -1.28
C TRP A 15 4.21 -1.99 -1.98
N ASP A 16 3.30 -1.11 -1.60
CA ASP A 16 2.04 -0.96 -2.31
C ASP A 16 2.17 0.01 -3.48
N ALA A 17 1.06 0.23 -4.18
CA ALA A 17 1.05 1.03 -5.39
C ALA A 17 1.57 2.46 -5.17
N ASP A 18 1.27 3.10 -4.05
CA ASP A 18 1.70 4.48 -3.78
C ASP A 18 3.21 4.57 -3.50
N GLY A 19 3.75 3.73 -2.61
CA GLY A 19 5.19 3.69 -2.37
C GLY A 19 5.98 3.34 -3.63
N ILE A 20 5.56 2.30 -4.37
CA ILE A 20 6.24 1.87 -5.59
C ILE A 20 6.29 2.98 -6.65
N THR A 21 5.16 3.66 -6.87
CA THR A 21 5.09 4.73 -7.88
C THR A 21 5.81 5.99 -7.40
N SER A 22 5.76 6.31 -6.11
CA SER A 22 6.53 7.38 -5.49
C SER A 22 8.04 7.18 -5.66
N ALA A 23 8.54 5.98 -5.35
CA ALA A 23 9.95 5.64 -5.54
C ALA A 23 10.36 5.66 -7.01
N ALA A 24 9.49 5.21 -7.93
CA ALA A 24 9.76 5.28 -9.36
C ALA A 24 9.89 6.74 -9.85
N ILE A 25 9.00 7.65 -9.41
CA ILE A 25 9.11 9.08 -9.73
C ILE A 25 10.43 9.64 -9.20
N ILE A 26 10.74 9.41 -7.92
CA ILE A 26 12.00 9.89 -7.32
C ILE A 26 13.22 9.32 -8.02
N TYR A 27 13.22 8.02 -8.35
CA TYR A 27 14.29 7.38 -9.08
C TYR A 27 14.57 8.11 -10.39
N HIS A 28 13.56 8.33 -11.22
CA HIS A 28 13.72 9.02 -12.51
C HIS A 28 14.11 10.48 -12.38
N LEU A 29 13.69 11.17 -11.31
CA LEU A 29 14.11 12.55 -11.04
C LEU A 29 15.59 12.70 -10.67
N ILE A 30 16.25 11.63 -10.20
CA ILE A 30 17.62 11.69 -9.68
C ILE A 30 18.62 10.77 -10.40
N ASN A 31 18.16 9.86 -11.26
CA ASN A 31 18.98 8.80 -11.87
C ASN A 31 20.13 9.33 -12.74
N ASP A 32 19.96 10.48 -13.38
CA ASP A 32 20.97 11.13 -14.20
C ASP A 32 22.05 11.88 -13.40
N ARG A 33 21.81 12.11 -12.10
CA ARG A 33 22.63 12.95 -11.22
C ARG A 33 23.25 12.20 -10.06
N ALA A 34 22.60 11.15 -9.59
CA ALA A 34 23.13 10.27 -8.56
C ALA A 34 24.30 9.44 -9.13
N LYS A 35 25.32 9.18 -8.32
CA LYS A 35 26.42 8.27 -8.72
C LYS A 35 25.94 6.83 -8.85
N SER A 36 25.03 6.41 -7.98
CA SER A 36 24.36 5.12 -8.02
C SER A 36 23.14 5.16 -7.11
N ILE A 37 22.09 4.40 -7.44
CA ILE A 37 20.90 4.29 -6.61
C ILE A 37 20.67 2.82 -6.27
N ARG A 38 20.59 2.49 -4.98
CA ARG A 38 20.11 1.19 -4.49
C ARG A 38 18.71 1.37 -3.95
N THR A 39 17.80 0.48 -4.35
CA THR A 39 16.39 0.56 -3.98
C THR A 39 16.01 -0.59 -3.07
N LEU A 40 15.13 -0.33 -2.10
CA LEU A 40 14.46 -1.35 -1.32
C LEU A 40 12.98 -0.99 -1.19
N SER A 41 12.11 -1.93 -1.50
CA SER A 41 10.71 -1.85 -1.13
C SER A 41 10.40 -2.82 0.02
N LYS A 42 9.59 -2.37 0.99
CA LYS A 42 9.31 -3.09 2.25
C LYS A 42 7.86 -2.85 2.68
N GLY A 43 7.28 -3.75 3.46
CA GLY A 43 6.01 -3.41 4.10
C GLY A 43 5.43 -4.40 5.12
N ASP A 44 6.13 -5.47 5.51
CA ASP A 44 5.80 -6.20 6.74
C ASP A 44 6.04 -5.33 7.99
N VAL A 45 7.07 -4.46 7.91
CA VAL A 45 7.32 -3.39 8.87
C VAL A 45 7.32 -2.09 8.09
N PHE A 46 6.45 -1.15 8.45
CA PHE A 46 6.34 0.19 7.85
C PHE A 46 7.49 1.10 8.34
N LEU A 47 8.73 0.61 8.22
CA LEU A 47 9.93 1.27 8.71
C LEU A 47 11.16 0.76 7.97
N ILE A 48 11.96 1.67 7.41
CA ILE A 48 13.32 1.41 6.97
C ILE A 48 14.23 1.46 8.20
N GLU A 49 14.92 0.35 8.47
CA GLU A 49 15.81 0.21 9.62
C GLU A 49 17.28 0.43 9.22
N LYS A 50 18.17 0.73 10.17
CA LYS A 50 19.61 0.84 9.91
C LYS A 50 20.20 -0.37 9.17
N LYS A 51 19.74 -1.59 9.50
CA LYS A 51 20.19 -2.83 8.86
C LYS A 51 19.83 -2.93 7.38
N ASP A 52 18.82 -2.17 6.95
CA ASP A 52 18.37 -2.13 5.56
C ASP A 52 19.25 -1.18 4.72
N VAL A 53 19.91 -0.22 5.37
CA VAL A 53 20.71 0.83 4.75
C VAL A 53 22.15 0.35 4.48
N PRO A 54 22.63 0.34 3.22
CA PRO A 54 24.00 -0.05 2.92
C PRO A 54 25.03 0.89 3.55
N GLU A 55 26.08 0.33 4.15
CA GLU A 55 27.14 1.12 4.81
C GLU A 55 27.80 2.16 3.89
N ASP A 56 27.90 1.81 2.60
CA ASP A 56 28.53 2.63 1.57
C ASP A 56 27.57 3.63 0.90
N CYS A 57 26.36 3.83 1.39
CA CYS A 57 25.51 4.92 0.92
C CYS A 57 25.94 6.27 1.53
N ASP A 58 25.74 7.34 0.77
CA ASP A 58 26.05 8.73 1.17
C ASP A 58 24.80 9.47 1.67
N ILE A 59 23.60 9.06 1.23
CA ILE A 59 22.31 9.65 1.60
C ILE A 59 21.20 8.62 1.48
N VAL A 60 20.21 8.70 2.37
CA VAL A 60 18.99 7.89 2.35
C VAL A 60 17.82 8.76 1.91
N ILE A 61 16.93 8.20 1.09
CA ILE A 61 15.64 8.78 0.74
C ILE A 61 14.56 7.76 1.12
N CYS A 62 13.57 8.19 1.89
CA CYS A 62 12.39 7.38 2.19
C CYS A 62 11.16 8.01 1.55
N THR A 63 10.43 7.21 0.77
CA THR A 63 9.17 7.60 0.13
C THR A 63 8.04 6.71 0.61
N ASP A 64 6.97 7.30 1.14
CA ASP A 64 5.79 6.57 1.61
C ASP A 64 6.10 5.53 2.70
N ILE A 65 7.18 5.74 3.46
CA ILE A 65 7.60 4.84 4.53
C ILE A 65 8.43 5.62 5.54
N HIS A 66 8.30 5.27 6.81
CA HIS A 66 9.12 5.87 7.85
C HIS A 66 10.57 5.38 7.81
N ALA A 67 11.46 6.21 8.34
CA ALA A 67 12.85 5.89 8.58
C ALA A 67 13.10 5.76 10.09
N SER A 68 13.88 4.76 10.50
CA SER A 68 14.25 4.57 11.90
C SER A 68 15.23 5.64 12.38
N LYS A 69 15.13 6.00 13.67
CA LYS A 69 15.96 7.02 14.33
C LYS A 69 17.46 6.67 14.40
N ASP A 70 17.82 5.41 14.21
CA ASP A 70 19.19 4.91 14.31
C ASP A 70 19.95 4.94 12.98
N ILE A 71 19.32 5.40 11.89
CA ILE A 71 19.99 5.67 10.61
C ILE A 71 20.94 6.86 10.80
N ASP A 72 22.24 6.60 10.68
CA ASP A 72 23.33 7.57 10.89
C ASP A 72 23.78 8.25 9.58
N LYS A 73 22.87 8.33 8.61
CA LYS A 73 23.10 8.91 7.29
C LYS A 73 22.21 10.14 7.09
N PRO A 74 22.66 11.12 6.27
CA PRO A 74 21.78 12.20 5.83
C PRO A 74 20.51 11.63 5.20
N LEU A 75 19.35 12.21 5.52
CA LEU A 75 18.05 11.64 5.20
C LEU A 75 17.13 12.65 4.51
N ILE A 76 16.51 12.21 3.42
CA ILE A 76 15.38 12.90 2.76
C ILE A 76 14.11 12.08 3.03
N TYR A 77 13.05 12.75 3.44
CA TYR A 77 11.78 12.13 3.78
C TYR A 77 10.64 12.74 2.98
N ILE A 78 9.86 11.88 2.31
CA ILE A 78 8.71 12.27 1.51
C ILE A 78 7.56 11.32 1.86
N ASP A 79 6.49 11.84 2.47
CA ASP A 79 5.40 10.99 2.97
C ASP A 79 4.12 11.81 3.18
N HIS A 80 3.00 11.11 3.34
CA HIS A 80 1.70 11.65 3.73
C HIS A 80 1.15 11.00 5.01
N HIS A 81 1.76 9.92 5.51
CA HIS A 81 1.29 9.29 6.75
C HIS A 81 1.40 10.23 7.96
N PRO A 82 0.50 10.12 8.96
CA PRO A 82 0.61 10.87 10.20
C PRO A 82 1.95 10.59 10.90
N ILE A 83 2.62 11.64 11.38
CA ILE A 83 3.81 11.49 12.22
C ILE A 83 3.35 11.49 13.69
N GLU A 84 3.18 10.32 14.29
CA GLU A 84 2.72 10.21 15.67
C GLU A 84 3.80 10.63 16.70
N ASN A 85 3.37 11.40 17.70
CA ASN A 85 4.01 11.77 18.97
C ASN A 85 5.55 11.62 19.09
N GLY A 86 6.29 12.31 18.22
CA GLY A 86 7.72 12.56 18.42
C GLY A 86 8.65 11.37 18.16
N ASP A 87 8.12 10.23 17.70
CA ASP A 87 8.92 9.01 17.53
C ASP A 87 9.74 8.94 16.24
N TYR A 88 9.63 9.95 15.38
CA TYR A 88 10.37 10.06 14.11
C TYR A 88 11.05 11.43 13.93
N LYS A 89 11.22 12.20 15.01
CA LYS A 89 12.03 13.42 15.00
C LYS A 89 13.51 13.04 14.90
N GLN A 90 14.02 13.08 13.68
CA GLN A 90 15.44 13.12 13.36
C GLN A 90 15.70 14.31 12.45
N ASP A 91 16.96 14.71 12.33
CA ASP A 91 17.34 15.82 11.47
C ASP A 91 17.30 15.37 10.01
N TYR A 92 16.32 15.86 9.25
CA TYR A 92 16.17 15.61 7.83
C TYR A 92 16.91 16.69 7.03
N GLU A 93 17.70 16.29 6.04
CA GLU A 93 18.28 17.20 5.05
C GLU A 93 17.17 17.88 4.23
N LEU A 94 16.08 17.14 3.99
CA LEU A 94 14.88 17.63 3.34
C LEU A 94 13.67 16.81 3.81
N MET A 95 12.61 17.49 4.18
CA MET A 95 11.32 16.91 4.51
C MET A 95 10.26 17.52 3.60
N ILE A 96 9.54 16.67 2.86
CA ILE A 96 8.35 17.04 2.09
C ILE A 96 7.20 16.19 2.61
N HIS A 97 6.38 16.76 3.48
CA HIS A 97 5.35 16.03 4.19
C HIS A 97 4.03 16.80 4.14
N ASP A 98 2.95 16.10 3.82
CA ASP A 98 1.59 16.65 3.89
C ASP A 98 0.60 15.53 4.21
N LYS A 99 0.10 15.53 5.44
CA LYS A 99 -0.84 14.51 5.92
C LYS A 99 -2.27 14.65 5.38
N GLU A 100 -2.58 15.78 4.78
CA GLU A 100 -3.89 16.03 4.16
C GLU A 100 -3.88 15.61 2.69
N CYS A 101 -2.71 15.28 2.13
CA CYS A 101 -2.61 14.72 0.79
C CYS A 101 -3.13 13.28 0.77
N GLN A 102 -3.84 12.93 -0.31
CA GLN A 102 -4.40 11.60 -0.53
C GLN A 102 -3.33 10.49 -0.61
N SER A 103 -2.11 10.82 -0.99
CA SER A 103 -1.03 9.86 -1.25
C SER A 103 0.33 10.56 -1.28
N CYS A 104 1.40 9.83 -1.07
CA CYS A 104 2.79 10.26 -1.23
C CYS A 104 3.10 10.70 -2.68
N THR A 105 2.56 10.03 -3.69
CA THR A 105 2.67 10.48 -5.09
C THR A 105 2.05 11.86 -5.31
N MET A 106 0.96 12.20 -4.61
CA MET A 106 0.37 13.54 -4.63
C MET A 106 1.23 14.57 -3.90
N VAL A 107 1.90 14.18 -2.81
CA VAL A 107 2.92 15.02 -2.15
C VAL A 107 4.05 15.37 -3.13
N ILE A 108 4.56 14.37 -3.86
CA ILE A 108 5.59 14.56 -4.89
C ILE A 108 5.06 15.43 -6.03
N TRP A 109 3.84 15.19 -6.50
CA TRP A 109 3.21 15.98 -7.55
C TRP A 109 3.19 17.46 -7.16
N ASN A 110 2.59 17.79 -6.02
CA ASN A 110 2.38 19.16 -5.59
C ASN A 110 3.68 19.94 -5.35
N ASN A 111 4.74 19.26 -4.89
CA ASN A 111 5.96 19.91 -4.43
C ASN A 111 7.12 19.86 -5.43
N LEU A 112 7.21 18.82 -6.26
CA LEU A 112 8.38 18.57 -7.10
C LEU A 112 8.09 18.62 -8.60
N ILE A 113 6.91 18.15 -9.03
CA ILE A 113 6.64 17.90 -10.46
C ILE A 113 5.32 18.49 -10.97
N LYS A 114 4.65 19.37 -10.23
CA LYS A 114 3.32 19.90 -10.59
C LYS A 114 3.24 20.47 -12.02
N GLY A 115 4.31 21.13 -12.45
CA GLY A 115 4.41 21.74 -13.77
C GLY A 115 4.79 20.77 -14.89
N THR A 116 4.98 19.47 -14.61
CA THR A 116 5.40 18.51 -15.64
C THR A 116 4.28 18.23 -16.63
N ASP A 117 4.63 18.10 -17.90
CA ASP A 117 3.75 17.59 -18.96
C ASP A 117 4.16 16.17 -19.38
N ASP A 118 5.09 15.54 -18.65
CA ASP A 118 5.55 14.18 -18.92
C ASP A 118 4.42 13.17 -18.63
N PRO A 119 3.90 12.47 -19.67
CA PRO A 119 2.85 11.46 -19.52
C PRO A 119 3.19 10.37 -18.50
N TYR A 120 4.46 10.00 -18.38
CA TYR A 120 4.86 8.92 -17.51
C TYR A 120 4.76 9.33 -16.04
N PHE A 121 5.18 10.55 -15.69
CA PHE A 121 5.00 11.07 -14.32
C PHE A 121 3.53 11.29 -13.97
N ILE A 122 2.73 11.81 -14.90
CA ILE A 122 1.27 11.94 -14.71
C ILE A 122 0.65 10.56 -14.45
N PHE A 123 1.05 9.54 -15.22
CA PHE A 123 0.59 8.17 -15.07
C PHE A 123 0.98 7.57 -13.70
N LEU A 124 2.25 7.69 -13.29
CA LEU A 124 2.71 7.19 -11.99
C LEU A 124 1.99 7.89 -10.82
N THR A 125 1.81 9.21 -10.90
CA THR A 125 1.07 9.97 -9.88
C THR A 125 -0.35 9.46 -9.71
N LEU A 126 -1.08 9.23 -10.81
CA LEU A 126 -2.43 8.71 -10.72
C LEU A 126 -2.49 7.26 -10.21
N LEU A 127 -1.50 6.42 -10.56
CA LEU A 127 -1.44 5.05 -10.03
C LEU A 127 -1.23 5.03 -8.51
N GLY A 128 -0.41 5.92 -7.96
CA GLY A 128 -0.25 6.05 -6.51
C GLY A 128 -1.49 6.62 -5.83
N PHE A 129 -2.08 7.68 -6.39
CA PHE A 129 -3.35 8.25 -5.92
C PHE A 129 -4.47 7.22 -5.80
N PHE A 130 -4.70 6.41 -6.85
CA PHE A 130 -5.68 5.32 -6.80
C PHE A 130 -5.20 4.12 -5.98
N GLY A 131 -3.88 3.94 -5.89
CA GLY A 131 -3.22 2.96 -5.02
C GLY A 131 -3.66 3.06 -3.58
N ASP A 132 -3.77 4.31 -3.11
CA ASP A 132 -4.16 4.64 -1.75
C ASP A 132 -5.65 5.02 -1.62
N GLY A 133 -6.46 4.53 -2.56
CA GLY A 133 -7.92 4.62 -2.48
C GLY A 133 -8.53 5.97 -2.88
N GLY A 134 -7.77 6.85 -3.55
CA GLY A 134 -8.29 8.12 -4.05
C GLY A 134 -9.50 7.93 -4.98
N SER A 135 -10.51 8.79 -4.84
CA SER A 135 -11.72 8.70 -5.65
C SER A 135 -11.51 9.26 -7.06
N ASN A 136 -12.10 8.63 -8.07
CA ASN A 136 -12.08 9.16 -9.44
C ASN A 136 -12.85 10.48 -9.63
N ASN A 137 -13.56 10.95 -8.61
CA ASN A 137 -14.20 12.27 -8.59
C ASN A 137 -13.37 13.32 -7.82
N GLU A 138 -12.24 12.91 -7.24
CA GLU A 138 -11.37 13.75 -6.41
C GLU A 138 -10.00 13.98 -7.05
N ILE A 139 -9.82 13.55 -8.30
CA ILE A 139 -8.61 13.85 -9.07
C ILE A 139 -8.50 15.37 -9.20
N PRO A 140 -7.34 15.98 -8.90
CA PRO A 140 -7.13 17.40 -9.11
C PRO A 140 -7.43 17.78 -10.57
N PRO A 141 -8.24 18.81 -10.85
CA PRO A 141 -8.68 19.12 -12.22
C PRO A 141 -7.54 19.33 -13.23
N GLU A 142 -6.42 19.90 -12.77
CA GLU A 142 -5.22 20.07 -13.59
C GLU A 142 -4.59 18.71 -13.97
N LEU A 143 -4.47 17.79 -13.02
CA LEU A 143 -3.92 16.46 -13.24
C LEU A 143 -4.84 15.64 -14.15
N GLU A 144 -6.15 15.71 -13.93
CA GLU A 144 -7.15 15.05 -14.76
C GLU A 144 -7.07 15.53 -16.22
N LEU A 145 -7.00 16.85 -16.43
CA LEU A 145 -6.88 17.42 -17.78
C LEU A 145 -5.62 16.95 -18.50
N LYS A 146 -4.48 16.95 -17.81
CA LYS A 146 -3.21 16.45 -18.36
C LYS A 146 -3.29 14.95 -18.69
N ALA A 147 -3.90 14.15 -17.82
CA ALA A 147 -4.10 12.72 -18.04
C ALA A 147 -5.01 12.40 -19.23
N ILE A 148 -6.12 13.14 -19.38
CA ILE A 148 -7.01 13.02 -20.55
C ILE A 148 -6.26 13.34 -21.84
N GLY A 149 -5.40 14.35 -21.84
CA GLY A 149 -4.57 14.69 -22.99
C GLY A 149 -3.50 13.64 -23.31
N ALA A 150 -2.92 13.02 -22.29
CA ALA A 150 -1.81 12.09 -22.42
C ALA A 150 -2.22 10.64 -22.76
N PHE A 151 -3.30 10.14 -22.16
CA PHE A 151 -3.77 8.75 -22.29
C PHE A 151 -5.30 8.65 -22.14
N PRO A 152 -6.07 9.26 -23.07
CA PRO A 152 -7.52 9.37 -22.97
C PRO A 152 -8.23 8.02 -22.78
N GLU A 153 -7.70 6.94 -23.34
CA GLU A 153 -8.25 5.59 -23.23
C GLU A 153 -8.20 5.00 -21.81
N LEU A 154 -7.27 5.48 -20.98
CA LEU A 154 -7.14 5.05 -19.58
C LEU A 154 -8.05 5.87 -18.65
N MET A 155 -8.46 7.07 -19.09
CA MET A 155 -9.38 7.95 -18.37
C MET A 155 -10.86 7.68 -18.69
N ILE A 156 -11.17 6.61 -19.41
CA ILE A 156 -12.55 6.19 -19.67
C ILE A 156 -13.15 5.57 -18.40
N ARG A 157 -14.30 6.09 -17.96
CA ARG A 157 -15.11 5.49 -16.89
C ARG A 157 -15.84 4.25 -17.39
N LYS A 158 -15.88 3.20 -16.56
CA LYS A 158 -16.57 1.94 -16.82
C LYS A 158 -17.36 1.52 -15.60
N GLN A 159 -18.53 0.92 -15.81
CA GLN A 159 -19.30 0.32 -14.74
C GLN A 159 -18.52 -0.85 -14.12
N SER A 160 -18.43 -0.87 -12.79
CA SER A 160 -17.87 -1.99 -12.04
C SER A 160 -18.68 -3.26 -12.27
N TYR A 161 -17.98 -4.39 -12.41
CA TYR A 161 -18.65 -5.69 -12.45
C TYR A 161 -19.12 -6.15 -11.06
N TYR A 162 -18.54 -5.59 -10.01
CA TYR A 162 -18.73 -6.04 -8.63
C TYR A 162 -19.64 -5.14 -7.79
N GLY A 163 -20.18 -4.06 -8.37
CA GLY A 163 -21.07 -3.14 -7.67
C GLY A 163 -21.60 -2.01 -8.55
N ASP A 164 -22.38 -1.11 -7.94
CA ASP A 164 -23.07 -0.02 -8.64
C ASP A 164 -22.16 1.18 -8.97
N GLY A 165 -20.87 1.13 -8.64
CA GLY A 165 -19.91 2.21 -8.91
C GLY A 165 -19.24 2.17 -10.29
N GLU A 166 -18.73 3.32 -10.73
CA GLU A 166 -17.86 3.45 -11.90
C GLU A 166 -16.38 3.49 -11.48
N TYR A 167 -15.50 3.02 -12.36
CA TYR A 167 -14.05 3.09 -12.20
C TYR A 167 -13.39 3.52 -13.52
N LEU A 168 -12.26 4.20 -13.45
CA LEU A 168 -11.44 4.54 -14.61
C LEU A 168 -10.65 3.32 -15.07
N VAL A 169 -10.48 3.14 -16.39
CA VAL A 169 -9.68 2.04 -16.95
C VAL A 169 -8.29 1.97 -16.31
N LEU A 170 -7.69 3.10 -15.98
CA LEU A 170 -6.41 3.22 -15.28
C LEU A 170 -6.37 2.45 -13.94
N GLU A 171 -7.45 2.46 -13.16
CA GLU A 171 -7.52 1.83 -11.84
C GLU A 171 -7.28 0.30 -11.92
N LYS A 172 -7.49 -0.31 -13.09
CA LYS A 172 -7.19 -1.74 -13.29
C LYS A 172 -5.70 -2.06 -13.11
N TYR A 173 -4.81 -1.13 -13.40
CA TYR A 173 -3.37 -1.32 -13.36
C TYR A 173 -2.81 -1.19 -11.93
N VAL A 174 -3.49 -0.44 -11.06
CA VAL A 174 -3.19 -0.38 -9.62
C VAL A 174 -3.22 -1.78 -9.01
N SER A 175 -4.23 -2.57 -9.40
CA SER A 175 -4.38 -3.94 -8.90
C SER A 175 -3.19 -4.85 -9.24
N SER A 176 -2.48 -4.58 -10.35
CA SER A 176 -1.29 -5.31 -10.78
C SER A 176 -0.06 -4.97 -9.94
N LEU A 177 0.05 -3.75 -9.42
CA LEU A 177 1.18 -3.37 -8.55
C LEU A 177 1.06 -4.05 -7.18
N ASN A 178 -0.16 -4.06 -6.64
CA ASN A 178 -0.48 -4.71 -5.39
C ASN A 178 -0.40 -6.26 -5.46
N VAL A 179 -0.13 -6.84 -6.62
CA VAL A 179 0.15 -8.29 -6.74
C VAL A 179 1.41 -8.67 -5.98
N GLY A 180 2.47 -7.84 -6.03
CA GLY A 180 3.74 -8.12 -5.35
C GLY A 180 3.54 -8.38 -3.85
N LYS A 181 2.87 -7.44 -3.18
CA LYS A 181 2.42 -7.57 -1.78
C LYS A 181 1.67 -8.88 -1.50
N ARG A 182 0.80 -9.30 -2.42
CA ARG A 182 -0.05 -10.48 -2.25
C ARG A 182 0.69 -11.80 -2.41
N VAL A 183 1.80 -11.79 -3.12
CA VAL A 183 2.67 -12.97 -3.33
C VAL A 183 3.94 -12.92 -2.48
N HIS A 184 3.99 -12.02 -1.48
CA HIS A 184 5.14 -11.81 -0.59
C HIS A 184 6.44 -11.46 -1.33
N TRP A 185 6.33 -10.90 -2.53
CA TRP A 185 7.46 -10.25 -3.17
C TRP A 185 7.49 -8.84 -2.61
N SER A 186 8.63 -8.45 -2.03
CA SER A 186 8.87 -7.21 -1.29
C SER A 186 8.67 -5.92 -2.11
N GLY A 187 7.64 -5.80 -2.96
CA GLY A 187 7.41 -4.72 -3.91
C GLY A 187 8.48 -4.59 -5.02
N GLN A 188 9.55 -5.36 -4.98
CA GLN A 188 10.72 -5.09 -5.82
C GLN A 188 10.46 -5.27 -7.32
N VAL A 189 9.66 -6.26 -7.72
CA VAL A 189 9.33 -6.52 -9.13
C VAL A 189 8.63 -5.33 -9.82
N PRO A 190 7.51 -4.79 -9.28
CA PRO A 190 6.89 -3.62 -9.88
C PRO A 190 7.78 -2.36 -9.80
N LEU A 191 8.62 -2.22 -8.77
CA LEU A 191 9.60 -1.12 -8.72
C LEU A 191 10.66 -1.24 -9.83
N GLU A 192 11.26 -2.42 -10.02
CA GLU A 192 12.22 -2.65 -11.11
C GLU A 192 11.59 -2.46 -12.49
N LEU A 193 10.33 -2.86 -12.67
CA LEU A 193 9.58 -2.57 -13.90
C LEU A 193 9.54 -1.07 -14.18
N PHE A 194 9.15 -0.25 -13.20
CA PHE A 194 9.01 1.19 -13.40
C PHE A 194 10.34 1.94 -13.44
N LYS A 195 11.42 1.38 -12.88
CA LYS A 195 12.79 1.90 -13.11
C LYS A 195 13.28 1.62 -14.53
N ALA A 196 12.89 0.47 -15.09
CA ALA A 196 13.33 0.02 -16.41
C ALA A 196 12.56 0.64 -17.58
N ILE A 197 11.46 1.34 -17.32
CA ILE A 197 10.66 2.04 -18.33
C ILE A 197 10.54 3.53 -17.98
N ASP A 198 10.43 4.35 -19.01
CA ASP A 198 10.27 5.80 -18.97
C ASP A 198 8.95 6.24 -19.64
N THR A 199 8.09 5.28 -19.95
CA THR A 199 6.81 5.42 -20.62
C THR A 199 5.82 4.41 -20.03
N TRP A 200 4.51 4.69 -20.09
CA TRP A 200 3.50 3.84 -19.46
C TRP A 200 3.11 2.64 -20.34
N GLU A 201 3.33 2.74 -21.65
CA GLU A 201 2.92 1.79 -22.69
C GLU A 201 3.47 0.37 -22.47
N PRO A 202 4.75 0.14 -22.10
CA PRO A 202 5.26 -1.22 -21.93
C PRO A 202 4.55 -1.99 -20.82
N PHE A 203 4.10 -1.29 -19.78
CA PHE A 203 3.32 -1.87 -18.69
C PHE A 203 1.87 -2.09 -19.12
N VAL A 204 1.22 -1.05 -19.65
CA VAL A 204 -0.21 -1.10 -20.03
C VAL A 204 -0.48 -2.11 -21.15
N TYR A 205 0.38 -2.16 -22.17
CA TYR A 205 0.26 -3.10 -23.28
C TYR A 205 0.96 -4.44 -23.04
N ASN A 206 1.43 -4.69 -21.82
CA ASN A 206 2.04 -5.96 -21.42
C ASN A 206 3.23 -6.38 -22.32
N LYS A 207 4.03 -5.40 -22.76
CA LYS A 207 5.19 -5.61 -23.64
C LYS A 207 6.48 -5.88 -22.87
N HIS A 208 6.55 -5.48 -21.60
CA HIS A 208 7.72 -5.73 -20.75
C HIS A 208 7.62 -7.10 -20.04
N PRO A 209 8.70 -7.89 -19.91
CA PRO A 209 8.66 -9.19 -19.23
C PRO A 209 8.14 -9.13 -17.78
N LEU A 210 8.57 -8.13 -17.01
CA LEU A 210 8.07 -7.93 -15.64
C LEU A 210 6.57 -7.55 -15.61
N ALA A 211 6.06 -6.85 -16.63
CA ALA A 211 4.63 -6.59 -16.73
C ALA A 211 3.84 -7.89 -16.99
N GLN A 212 4.38 -8.77 -17.83
CA GLN A 212 3.80 -10.09 -18.11
C GLN A 212 3.77 -10.97 -16.87
N GLU A 213 4.83 -10.94 -16.08
CA GLU A 213 4.92 -11.64 -14.80
C GLU A 213 3.87 -11.14 -13.80
N LEU A 214 3.74 -9.83 -13.61
CA LEU A 214 2.69 -9.24 -12.77
C LEU A 214 1.29 -9.64 -13.25
N GLN A 215 1.06 -9.67 -14.56
CA GLN A 215 -0.22 -10.05 -15.14
C GLN A 215 -0.51 -11.55 -14.96
N SER A 216 0.51 -12.42 -15.05
CA SER A 216 0.39 -13.86 -14.78
C SER A 216 -0.01 -14.11 -13.32
N LEU A 217 0.70 -13.50 -12.38
CA LEU A 217 0.40 -13.61 -10.95
C LEU A 217 -1.00 -13.05 -10.61
N ARG A 218 -1.41 -11.97 -11.29
CA ARG A 218 -2.78 -11.44 -11.14
C ARG A 218 -3.83 -12.49 -11.52
N TYR A 219 -3.58 -13.28 -12.57
CA TYR A 219 -4.50 -14.36 -12.95
C TYR A 219 -4.53 -15.49 -11.93
N GLU A 220 -3.39 -15.88 -11.38
CA GLU A 220 -3.30 -16.85 -10.28
C GLU A 220 -4.14 -16.40 -9.07
N LEU A 221 -3.94 -15.16 -8.61
CA LEU A 221 -4.69 -14.58 -7.50
C LEU A 221 -6.19 -14.50 -7.77
N ARG A 222 -6.59 -14.21 -9.02
CA ARG A 222 -8.00 -14.12 -9.40
C ARG A 222 -8.75 -15.42 -9.15
N ASP A 223 -8.10 -16.56 -9.37
CA ASP A 223 -8.72 -17.86 -9.17
C ASP A 223 -8.78 -18.19 -7.67
N LEU A 224 -7.78 -17.79 -6.88
CA LEU A 224 -7.84 -17.85 -5.41
C LEU A 224 -9.00 -17.01 -4.85
N TYR A 225 -9.27 -15.82 -5.40
CA TYR A 225 -10.41 -15.02 -4.95
C TYR A 225 -11.78 -15.67 -5.19
N LYS A 226 -11.85 -16.69 -6.06
CA LYS A 226 -13.08 -17.44 -6.35
C LYS A 226 -13.17 -18.73 -5.54
N MET A 227 -12.21 -19.03 -4.68
CA MET A 227 -12.25 -20.23 -3.85
C MET A 227 -13.53 -20.25 -3.02
N PRO A 228 -14.15 -21.43 -2.82
CA PRO A 228 -15.26 -21.55 -1.88
C PRO A 228 -14.76 -21.27 -0.46
N VAL A 229 -15.51 -20.46 0.28
CA VAL A 229 -15.19 -20.08 1.65
C VAL A 229 -16.36 -20.42 2.57
N ASN A 230 -16.06 -20.88 3.78
CA ASN A 230 -17.05 -21.13 4.81
C ASN A 230 -17.18 -19.90 5.71
N ILE A 231 -18.28 -19.16 5.57
CA ILE A 231 -18.57 -17.97 6.38
C ILE A 231 -19.19 -18.42 7.70
N LYS A 232 -18.46 -18.21 8.81
CA LYS A 232 -18.94 -18.46 10.16
C LYS A 232 -19.54 -17.18 10.72
N ASN A 233 -20.78 -17.29 11.18
CA ASN A 233 -21.58 -16.15 11.62
C ASN A 233 -21.47 -15.98 13.14
N LEU A 234 -21.12 -14.79 13.61
CA LEU A 234 -21.30 -14.37 15.00
C LEU A 234 -22.39 -13.28 15.08
N PRO A 235 -22.94 -13.01 16.27
CA PRO A 235 -23.95 -11.96 16.43
C PRO A 235 -23.47 -10.58 15.93
N HIS A 236 -22.20 -10.24 16.16
CA HIS A 236 -21.63 -8.91 15.89
C HIS A 236 -20.71 -8.81 14.66
N LEU A 237 -20.23 -9.93 14.11
CA LEU A 237 -19.39 -9.97 12.91
C LEU A 237 -19.44 -11.35 12.24
N ASP A 238 -18.98 -11.42 11.00
CA ASP A 238 -18.72 -12.67 10.30
C ASP A 238 -17.22 -12.96 10.27
N TYR A 239 -16.84 -14.23 10.16
CA TYR A 239 -15.44 -14.56 9.90
C TYR A 239 -15.25 -15.75 8.98
N ILE A 240 -14.09 -15.74 8.30
CA ILE A 240 -13.63 -16.78 7.39
C ILE A 240 -12.24 -17.20 7.83
N GLN A 241 -11.97 -18.50 7.73
CA GLN A 241 -10.63 -19.07 7.93
C GLN A 241 -10.20 -19.69 6.61
N ILE A 242 -8.99 -19.35 6.17
CA ILE A 242 -8.35 -19.93 4.99
C ILE A 242 -6.93 -20.38 5.33
N ASP A 243 -6.42 -21.28 4.50
CA ASP A 243 -5.02 -21.72 4.50
C ASP A 243 -4.50 -21.48 3.08
N CYS A 244 -3.70 -20.42 2.91
CA CYS A 244 -3.25 -19.93 1.63
C CYS A 244 -1.86 -19.31 1.77
N ASP A 245 -0.95 -19.68 0.88
CA ASP A 245 0.40 -19.11 0.81
C ASP A 245 0.44 -17.66 0.30
N LYS A 246 -0.71 -17.08 -0.04
CA LYS A 246 -0.87 -15.72 -0.55
C LYS A 246 -1.64 -14.82 0.42
N ASN A 247 -1.26 -13.55 0.48
CA ASN A 247 -1.90 -12.52 1.29
C ASN A 247 -3.18 -11.98 0.62
N ILE A 248 -4.26 -12.78 0.66
CA ILE A 248 -5.55 -12.50 -0.03
C ILE A 248 -6.70 -12.12 0.91
N GLN A 249 -6.49 -12.16 2.22
CA GLN A 249 -7.53 -12.01 3.23
C GLN A 249 -8.30 -10.69 3.12
N GLY A 250 -7.62 -9.57 2.82
CA GLY A 250 -8.28 -8.28 2.65
C GLY A 250 -9.22 -8.22 1.43
N VAL A 251 -8.87 -8.89 0.34
CA VAL A 251 -9.71 -8.98 -0.87
C VAL A 251 -10.94 -9.85 -0.58
N LEU A 252 -10.75 -10.96 0.15
CA LEU A 252 -11.86 -11.82 0.55
C LEU A 252 -12.79 -11.10 1.54
N CYS A 253 -12.27 -10.26 2.45
CA CYS A 253 -13.11 -9.41 3.29
C CYS A 253 -14.02 -8.54 2.41
N ALA A 254 -13.44 -7.74 1.51
CA ALA A 254 -14.21 -6.84 0.65
C ALA A 254 -15.26 -7.57 -0.20
N LYS A 255 -14.93 -8.77 -0.69
CA LYS A 255 -15.83 -9.57 -1.53
C LYS A 255 -17.00 -10.18 -0.76
N HIS A 256 -16.77 -10.62 0.48
CA HIS A 256 -17.75 -11.37 1.26
C HIS A 256 -18.45 -10.54 2.35
N MET A 257 -17.98 -9.32 2.59
CA MET A 257 -18.64 -8.36 3.45
C MET A 257 -20.02 -8.02 2.89
N LYS A 258 -21.04 -8.10 3.75
CA LYS A 258 -22.41 -7.73 3.43
C LYS A 258 -22.88 -6.63 4.36
N ASP A 259 -23.65 -6.99 5.36
CA ASP A 259 -24.33 -6.14 6.32
C ASP A 259 -23.70 -6.17 7.72
N LYS A 260 -22.54 -6.82 7.87
CA LYS A 260 -21.79 -6.90 9.13
C LYS A 260 -20.28 -6.71 8.89
N PRO A 261 -19.52 -6.29 9.90
CA PRO A 261 -18.07 -6.40 9.86
C PRO A 261 -17.65 -7.84 9.58
N ILE A 262 -16.56 -8.01 8.84
CA ILE A 262 -16.02 -9.34 8.51
C ILE A 262 -14.54 -9.40 8.79
N ILE A 263 -14.10 -10.54 9.33
CA ILE A 263 -12.69 -10.89 9.49
C ILE A 263 -12.34 -12.08 8.61
N VAL A 264 -11.27 -11.98 7.81
CA VAL A 264 -10.68 -13.14 7.14
C VAL A 264 -9.32 -13.41 7.77
N MET A 265 -9.14 -14.62 8.26
CA MET A 265 -7.90 -15.11 8.87
C MET A 265 -7.22 -16.08 7.93
N ASN A 266 -6.01 -15.75 7.51
CA ASN A 266 -5.18 -16.60 6.68
C ASN A 266 -4.04 -17.21 7.50
N ARG A 267 -3.97 -18.55 7.52
CA ARG A 267 -2.82 -19.25 8.08
C ARG A 267 -1.68 -19.23 7.07
N TYR A 268 -0.52 -18.73 7.48
CA TYR A 268 0.71 -18.70 6.68
C TYR A 268 1.89 -19.06 7.57
N ASN A 269 2.47 -20.24 7.35
CA ASN A 269 3.48 -20.83 8.24
C ASN A 269 2.97 -20.89 9.69
N ASP A 270 3.79 -20.46 10.65
CA ASP A 270 3.47 -20.43 12.08
C ASP A 270 2.70 -19.18 12.52
N THR A 271 2.24 -18.36 11.57
CA THR A 271 1.53 -17.10 11.83
C THR A 271 0.15 -17.11 11.17
N ILE A 272 -0.80 -16.41 11.79
CA ILE A 272 -2.09 -16.06 11.21
C ILE A 272 -2.07 -14.59 10.87
N MET A 273 -2.33 -14.29 9.59
CA MET A 273 -2.51 -12.93 9.09
C MET A 273 -4.00 -12.66 8.92
N GLY A 274 -4.51 -11.68 9.64
CA GLY A 274 -5.90 -11.29 9.61
C GLY A 274 -6.13 -9.96 8.89
N SER A 275 -7.28 -9.83 8.24
CA SER A 275 -7.79 -8.53 7.81
C SER A 275 -9.24 -8.39 8.22
N MET A 276 -9.62 -7.16 8.58
CA MET A 276 -10.97 -6.78 8.93
C MET A 276 -11.50 -5.70 7.98
N ARG A 277 -12.77 -5.78 7.62
CA ARG A 277 -13.51 -4.74 6.91
C ARG A 277 -14.86 -4.48 7.57
N VAL A 278 -15.29 -3.23 7.53
CA VAL A 278 -16.54 -2.77 8.13
C VAL A 278 -17.41 -2.09 7.05
N PRO A 279 -18.69 -2.47 6.90
CA PRO A 279 -19.60 -1.77 6.00
C PRO A 279 -19.82 -0.30 6.41
N ASP A 280 -19.93 0.60 5.44
CA ASP A 280 -20.13 2.03 5.70
C ASP A 280 -21.39 2.34 6.52
N SER A 281 -22.41 1.48 6.41
CA SER A 281 -23.68 1.60 7.11
C SER A 281 -23.60 1.30 8.61
N ILE A 282 -22.43 0.90 9.14
CA ILE A 282 -22.25 0.51 10.54
C ILE A 282 -21.28 1.46 11.22
N ASP A 283 -21.67 1.98 12.38
CA ASP A 283 -20.75 2.64 13.30
C ASP A 283 -19.94 1.58 14.07
N PHE A 284 -18.74 1.28 13.55
CA PHE A 284 -17.81 0.30 14.11
C PHE A 284 -16.39 0.67 13.68
N ASP A 285 -15.47 0.71 14.63
CA ASP A 285 -14.07 1.03 14.39
C ASP A 285 -13.21 -0.25 14.35
N ALA A 286 -12.75 -0.64 13.16
CA ALA A 286 -11.94 -1.84 12.98
C ALA A 286 -10.57 -1.74 13.66
N GLY A 287 -9.94 -0.57 13.64
CA GLY A 287 -8.63 -0.34 14.27
C GLY A 287 -8.71 -0.54 15.77
N LEU A 288 -9.59 0.23 16.43
CA LEU A 288 -9.79 0.16 17.88
C LEU A 288 -10.25 -1.24 18.34
N TYR A 289 -11.09 -1.90 17.53
CA TYR A 289 -11.54 -3.26 17.84
C TYR A 289 -10.38 -4.25 17.86
N LEU A 290 -9.48 -4.19 16.87
CA LEU A 290 -8.33 -5.09 16.80
C LEU A 290 -7.28 -4.76 17.87
N GLU A 291 -7.04 -3.48 18.16
CA GLU A 291 -6.12 -3.05 19.22
C GLU A 291 -6.50 -3.61 20.59
N ALA A 292 -7.81 -3.76 20.87
CA ALA A 292 -8.31 -4.31 22.12
C ALA A 292 -7.89 -5.78 22.38
N PHE A 293 -7.27 -6.46 21.41
CA PHE A 293 -6.70 -7.81 21.57
C PHE A 293 -5.19 -7.82 21.84
N ASN A 294 -4.45 -6.72 21.58
CA ASN A 294 -3.00 -6.64 21.75
C ASN A 294 -2.55 -7.04 23.17
N GLU A 295 -3.31 -6.66 24.19
CA GLU A 295 -2.99 -6.98 25.59
C GLU A 295 -3.58 -8.32 26.08
N LYS A 296 -4.47 -8.94 25.29
CA LYS A 296 -5.23 -10.14 25.71
C LYS A 296 -4.71 -11.43 25.10
N VAL A 297 -4.11 -11.35 23.91
CA VAL A 297 -3.63 -12.50 23.16
C VAL A 297 -2.12 -12.36 22.99
N PRO A 298 -1.30 -13.24 23.59
CA PRO A 298 0.15 -13.16 23.46
C PRO A 298 0.59 -13.17 21.99
N GLY A 299 1.51 -12.26 21.64
CA GLY A 299 2.02 -12.13 20.28
C GLY A 299 1.04 -11.56 19.25
N PHE A 300 -0.18 -11.18 19.67
CA PHE A 300 -1.12 -10.51 18.79
C PHE A 300 -0.70 -9.06 18.55
N VAL A 301 -0.66 -8.65 17.29
CA VAL A 301 -0.44 -7.27 16.88
C VAL A 301 -1.53 -6.91 15.89
N GLY A 302 -2.44 -6.02 16.28
CA GLY A 302 -3.52 -5.56 15.43
C GLY A 302 -3.83 -4.07 15.63
N GLY A 303 -4.40 -3.49 14.57
CA GLY A 303 -4.79 -2.09 14.48
C GLY A 303 -5.26 -1.73 13.07
N GLY A 304 -5.35 -0.43 12.78
CA GLY A 304 -5.73 0.10 11.47
C GLY A 304 -6.68 1.30 11.57
N HIS A 305 -7.49 1.49 10.53
CA HIS A 305 -8.46 2.57 10.42
C HIS A 305 -9.87 2.10 10.77
N GLU A 306 -10.80 3.04 10.92
CA GLU A 306 -12.21 2.77 11.25
C GLU A 306 -12.86 1.71 10.34
N ARG A 307 -12.59 1.75 9.03
CA ARG A 307 -13.21 0.84 8.05
C ARG A 307 -12.39 -0.40 7.72
N ALA A 308 -11.12 -0.42 8.12
CA ALA A 308 -10.15 -1.37 7.63
C ALA A 308 -9.05 -1.63 8.68
N GLY A 309 -8.97 -2.86 9.17
CA GLY A 309 -7.96 -3.28 10.12
C GLY A 309 -7.13 -4.47 9.61
N GLY A 310 -5.97 -4.67 10.20
CA GLY A 310 -5.10 -5.82 9.99
C GLY A 310 -4.57 -6.34 11.31
N PHE A 311 -4.23 -7.63 11.36
CA PHE A 311 -3.55 -8.18 12.51
C PHE A 311 -2.65 -9.36 12.15
N THR A 312 -1.72 -9.67 13.05
CA THR A 312 -0.95 -10.91 13.05
C THR A 312 -1.04 -11.58 14.42
N LEU A 313 -1.00 -12.90 14.48
CA LEU A 313 -0.79 -13.66 15.71
C LEU A 313 -0.11 -15.00 15.46
N PRO A 314 0.61 -15.56 16.44
CA PRO A 314 1.10 -16.94 16.37
C PRO A 314 -0.03 -17.96 16.30
N VAL A 315 0.16 -19.03 15.52
CA VAL A 315 -0.85 -20.09 15.30
C VAL A 315 -1.26 -20.77 16.62
N GLU A 316 -0.35 -20.93 17.57
CA GLU A 316 -0.61 -21.54 18.88
C GLU A 316 -1.62 -20.76 19.73
N HIS A 317 -1.80 -19.46 19.46
CA HIS A 317 -2.74 -18.60 20.18
C HIS A 317 -4.08 -18.42 19.46
N PHE A 318 -4.29 -19.14 18.35
CA PHE A 318 -5.49 -19.00 17.54
C PHE A 318 -6.80 -19.31 18.27
N GLU A 319 -6.86 -20.43 19.00
CA GLU A 319 -8.07 -20.83 19.71
C GLU A 319 -8.41 -19.85 20.85
N LEU A 320 -7.38 -19.28 21.51
CA LEU A 320 -7.55 -18.23 22.49
C LEU A 320 -8.16 -16.97 21.86
N PHE A 321 -7.61 -16.53 20.73
CA PHE A 321 -8.16 -15.40 19.96
C PHE A 321 -9.61 -15.66 19.54
N LEU A 322 -9.94 -16.85 19.02
CA LEU A 322 -11.31 -17.20 18.64
C LEU A 322 -12.27 -17.23 19.84
N GLY A 323 -11.78 -17.60 21.02
CA GLY A 323 -12.53 -17.50 22.27
C GLY A 323 -12.93 -16.05 22.54
N PHE A 324 -11.95 -15.15 22.58
CA PHE A 324 -12.22 -13.72 22.77
C PHE A 324 -13.10 -13.14 21.65
N LEU A 325 -12.88 -13.53 20.39
CA LEU A 325 -13.67 -13.03 19.26
C LEU A 325 -15.17 -13.35 19.41
N LYS A 326 -15.50 -14.52 19.97
CA LYS A 326 -16.88 -14.95 20.22
C LYS A 326 -17.54 -14.19 21.38
N GLU A 327 -16.78 -13.88 22.43
CA GLU A 327 -17.27 -13.23 23.65
C GLU A 327 -17.26 -11.71 23.56
N HIS A 328 -16.33 -11.13 22.78
CA HIS A 328 -16.09 -9.70 22.74
C HIS A 328 -17.12 -8.98 21.86
N HIS A 329 -18.19 -8.52 22.50
CA HIS A 329 -19.22 -7.69 21.87
C HIS A 329 -18.87 -6.20 21.99
N LYS A 330 -18.92 -5.51 20.84
CA LYS A 330 -18.81 -4.05 20.59
C LYS A 330 -17.90 -3.26 21.54
N VAL A 331 -16.77 -2.81 21.01
CA VAL A 331 -16.18 -1.51 21.43
C VAL A 331 -17.07 -0.43 20.80
N VAL A 332 -17.96 0.17 21.60
CA VAL A 332 -18.68 1.38 21.18
C VAL A 332 -17.70 2.54 21.32
N LYS A 333 -17.56 3.39 20.29
CA LYS A 333 -16.89 4.69 20.43
C LYS A 333 -17.53 5.41 21.63
N ASN A 334 -16.82 5.50 22.76
CA ASN A 334 -17.18 6.49 23.76
C ASN A 334 -16.92 7.85 23.09
N ILE A 335 -18.00 8.57 22.82
CA ILE A 335 -17.99 9.96 22.35
C ILE A 335 -17.28 10.84 23.38
#